data_AF-A0A944XPS3-F1
#
_entry.id   AF-A0A944XPS3-F1
#
_cell.length_a   1.000
_cell.length_b   1.000
_cell.length_c   1.000
_cell.angle_alpha   90.00
_cell.angle_beta   90.00
_cell.angle_gamma   90.00
#
_symmetry.space_group_name_H-M   'P 1'
#
loop_
_entity.id
_entity.type
_entity.pdbx_description
1 polymer ?
#
loop_
_entity_poly.entity_id
_entity_poly.type
_entity_poly.pdbx_seq_one_letter_code
_entity_poly.pdbx_strand_id
1 'polypeptide(L)'
;MSKYISEYIDFLKIEKRQSKNTLLSYRRDVNRFAKYLSNKQLDEVKKNDVRSFLVFLRKVECLASSSVARCLSSLKSFYSFLYIENLILENPTETIASPSPWRKLPNVISVEDVAALIAAPDIKTLAGVRDLAMIELIYATGLRVSELISLTMS
;
A
#
# COMPACT_ATOMS: atom_id res chain seq x y z
N MET A 1 21.44 7.37 0.88
CA MET A 1 19.98 7.08 0.99
C MET A 1 19.66 5.70 1.59
N SER A 2 20.31 4.60 1.16
CA SER A 2 19.99 3.22 1.63
C SER A 2 20.00 3.03 3.16
N LYS A 3 20.97 3.62 3.87
CA LYS A 3 21.04 3.60 5.34
C LYS A 3 19.75 4.15 5.98
N TYR A 4 19.38 5.38 5.60
CA TYR A 4 18.18 6.04 6.10
C TYR A 4 16.87 5.30 5.76
N ILE A 5 16.82 4.63 4.62
CA ILE A 5 15.67 3.78 4.27
C ILE A 5 15.58 2.58 5.22
N SER A 6 16.71 2.02 5.66
CA SER A 6 16.71 0.91 6.61
C SER A 6 16.26 1.39 7.99
N GLU A 7 16.84 2.48 8.50
CA GLU A 7 16.44 3.11 9.77
C GLU A 7 14.95 3.47 9.79
N TYR A 8 14.44 4.06 8.71
CA TYR A 8 13.02 4.36 8.56
C TYR A 8 12.12 3.12 8.64
N ILE A 9 12.53 2.01 8.02
CA ILE A 9 11.75 0.78 8.04
C ILE A 9 11.79 0.13 9.41
N ASP A 10 12.91 0.25 10.13
CA ASP A 10 13.01 -0.21 11.51
C ASP A 10 12.15 0.64 12.44
N PHE A 11 12.13 1.97 12.27
CA PHE A 11 11.19 2.88 12.94
C PHE A 11 9.73 2.47 12.71
N LEU A 12 9.33 2.25 11.44
CA LEU A 12 7.96 1.80 11.13
C LEU A 12 7.62 0.44 11.74
N LYS A 13 8.60 -0.46 11.84
CA LYS A 13 8.42 -1.81 12.37
C LYS A 13 8.33 -1.81 13.89
N ILE A 14 9.23 -1.12 14.57
CA ILE A 14 9.41 -1.18 16.03
C ILE A 14 8.43 -0.22 16.70
N GLU A 15 8.42 1.04 16.29
CA GLU A 15 7.66 2.09 16.97
C GLU A 15 6.22 2.15 16.48
N LYS A 16 6.01 2.07 15.16
CA LYS A 16 4.67 2.13 14.57
C LYS A 16 3.98 0.77 14.44
N ARG A 17 4.68 -0.34 14.76
CA ARG A 17 4.18 -1.73 14.71
C ARG A 17 3.43 -2.06 13.42
N GLN A 18 3.91 -1.51 12.29
CA GLN A 18 3.24 -1.69 11.00
C GLN A 18 3.32 -3.14 10.52
N SER A 19 2.27 -3.57 9.81
CA SER A 19 2.23 -4.92 9.23
C SER A 19 3.39 -5.14 8.24
N LYS A 20 3.83 -6.39 8.07
CA LYS A 20 4.90 -6.75 7.12
C LYS A 20 4.60 -6.26 5.70
N ASN A 21 3.34 -6.34 5.26
CA ASN A 21 2.93 -5.88 3.94
C ASN A 21 3.04 -4.36 3.82
N THR A 22 2.63 -3.62 4.85
CA THR A 22 2.79 -2.16 4.89
C THR A 22 4.27 -1.78 4.79
N LEU A 23 5.14 -2.42 5.57
CA LEU A 23 6.60 -2.16 5.52
C LEU A 23 7.17 -2.40 4.13
N LEU A 24 6.78 -3.49 3.46
CA LEU A 24 7.23 -3.80 2.10
C LEU A 24 6.76 -2.75 1.08
N SER A 25 5.51 -2.30 1.17
CA SER A 25 4.98 -1.24 0.30
C SER A 25 5.75 0.07 0.48
N TYR A 26 5.98 0.49 1.72
CA TYR A 26 6.71 1.71 2.04
C TYR A 26 8.17 1.63 1.57
N ARG A 27 8.86 0.53 1.88
CA ARG A 27 10.24 0.28 1.43
C ARG A 27 10.36 0.32 -0.09
N ARG A 28 9.40 -0.28 -0.81
CA ARG A 28 9.39 -0.33 -2.27
C ARG A 28 9.26 1.07 -2.87
N ASP A 29 8.31 1.86 -2.38
CA ASP A 29 8.05 3.20 -2.88
C ASP A 29 9.25 4.14 -2.65
N VAL A 30 9.82 4.13 -1.43
CA VAL A 30 10.97 4.98 -1.10
C VAL A 30 12.21 4.56 -1.90
N ASN A 31 12.46 3.25 -2.06
CA ASN A 31 13.56 2.78 -2.92
C ASN A 31 13.37 3.18 -4.38
N ARG A 32 12.13 3.19 -4.88
CA ARG A 32 11.84 3.62 -6.25
C ARG A 32 12.22 5.09 -6.45
N PHE A 33 11.91 5.94 -5.47
CA PHE A 33 12.31 7.34 -5.49
C PHE A 33 13.82 7.52 -5.38
N ALA A 34 14.47 6.77 -4.47
CA ALA A 34 15.92 6.81 -4.32
C ALA A 34 16.65 6.42 -5.62
N LYS A 35 16.14 5.42 -6.36
CA LYS A 35 16.65 5.04 -7.67
C LYS A 35 16.46 6.13 -8.72
N TYR A 36 15.30 6.80 -8.72
CA TYR A 36 15.02 7.90 -9.65
C TYR A 36 15.97 9.10 -9.47
N LEU A 37 16.39 9.39 -8.24
CA LEU A 37 17.27 10.51 -7.92
C LEU A 37 18.75 10.30 -8.31
N SER A 38 19.13 9.12 -8.82
CA SER A 38 20.46 8.85 -9.39
C SER A 38 21.64 9.36 -8.54
N ASN A 39 21.66 9.01 -7.25
CA ASN A 39 22.69 9.36 -6.24
C ASN A 39 22.67 10.78 -5.64
N LYS A 40 21.64 11.58 -5.90
CA LYS A 40 21.44 12.87 -5.21
C LYS A 40 21.42 12.70 -3.68
N GLN A 41 22.05 13.61 -2.94
CA GLN A 41 22.04 13.57 -1.47
C GLN A 41 20.66 13.97 -0.92
N LEU A 42 20.34 13.59 0.32
CA LEU A 42 19.03 13.90 0.92
C LEU A 42 18.79 15.41 1.02
N ASP A 43 19.80 16.18 1.41
CA ASP A 43 19.70 17.63 1.61
C ASP A 43 19.59 18.41 0.29
N GLU A 44 19.94 17.78 -0.83
CA GLU A 44 19.85 18.37 -2.15
C GLU A 44 18.45 18.15 -2.77
N VAL A 45 17.63 17.26 -2.19
CA VAL A 45 16.29 16.97 -2.71
C VAL A 45 15.38 18.16 -2.47
N LYS A 46 14.87 18.72 -3.55
CA LYS A 46 13.93 19.83 -3.54
C LYS A 46 12.53 19.36 -3.89
N LYS A 47 11.55 20.20 -3.58
CA LYS A 47 10.14 20.01 -3.96
C LYS A 47 9.93 19.67 -5.44
N ASN A 48 10.73 20.28 -6.32
CA ASN A 48 10.64 20.01 -7.76
C ASN A 48 11.09 18.59 -8.13
N ASP A 49 12.05 18.00 -7.42
CA ASP A 49 12.47 16.62 -7.68
C ASP A 49 11.34 15.64 -7.36
N VAL A 50 10.65 15.85 -6.23
CA VAL A 50 9.48 15.05 -5.84
C VAL A 50 8.36 15.21 -6.87
N ARG A 51 8.06 16.44 -7.31
CA ARG A 51 7.05 16.68 -8.35
C ARG A 51 7.39 16.00 -9.67
N SER A 52 8.63 16.14 -10.14
CA SER A 52 9.12 15.50 -11.37
C SER A 52 9.02 13.97 -11.27
N PHE A 53 9.33 13.40 -10.11
CA PHE A 53 9.14 11.98 -9.86
C PHE A 53 7.67 11.56 -9.94
N LEU A 54 6.73 12.29 -9.32
CA LEU A 54 5.31 11.96 -9.41
C LEU A 54 4.79 12.04 -10.87
N VAL A 55 5.30 12.99 -11.65
CA VAL A 55 4.99 13.09 -13.08
C VAL A 55 5.58 11.90 -13.83
N PHE A 56 6.82 11.50 -13.53
CA PHE A 56 7.46 10.31 -14.09
C PHE A 56 6.65 9.03 -13.80
N LEU A 57 6.20 8.82 -12.56
CA LEU A 57 5.36 7.68 -12.19
C LEU A 57 4.06 7.63 -13.03
N ARG A 58 3.43 8.78 -13.26
CA ARG A 58 2.16 8.85 -13.98
C ARG A 58 2.33 8.73 -15.49
N LYS A 59 3.33 9.41 -16.07
CA LYS A 59 3.50 9.55 -17.52
C LYS A 59 4.41 8.51 -18.15
N VAL A 60 5.45 8.07 -17.44
CA VAL A 60 6.45 7.13 -17.97
C VAL A 60 6.15 5.71 -17.52
N GLU A 61 5.85 5.54 -16.22
CA GLU A 61 5.51 4.21 -15.68
C GLU A 61 4.01 3.90 -15.75
N CYS A 62 3.19 4.81 -16.28
CA CYS A 62 1.75 4.63 -16.49
C CYS A 62 0.98 4.17 -15.24
N LEU A 63 1.41 4.58 -14.04
CA LEU A 63 0.74 4.20 -12.80
C LEU A 63 -0.60 4.90 -12.64
N ALA A 64 -1.57 4.16 -12.12
CA ALA A 64 -2.86 4.71 -11.70
C ALA A 64 -2.67 5.83 -10.65
N SER A 65 -3.56 6.82 -10.66
CA SER A 65 -3.48 7.97 -9.74
C SER A 65 -3.50 7.56 -8.26
N SER A 66 -4.20 6.47 -7.91
CA SER A 66 -4.20 5.89 -6.57
C SER A 66 -2.81 5.37 -6.17
N SER A 67 -2.11 4.69 -7.08
CA SER A 67 -0.74 4.20 -6.86
C SER A 67 0.26 5.35 -6.69
N VAL A 68 0.11 6.43 -7.48
CA VAL A 68 0.94 7.63 -7.35
C VAL A 68 0.67 8.34 -6.02
N ALA A 69 -0.60 8.48 -5.61
CA ALA A 69 -0.96 9.08 -4.33
C ALA A 69 -0.44 8.26 -3.14
N ARG A 70 -0.52 6.93 -3.21
CA ARG A 70 0.07 6.02 -2.22
C ARG A 70 1.58 6.21 -2.12
N CYS A 71 2.27 6.29 -3.26
CA CYS A 71 3.71 6.52 -3.30
C CYS A 71 4.08 7.87 -2.65
N LEU A 72 3.33 8.95 -2.93
CA LEU A 72 3.51 10.23 -2.27
C LEU A 72 3.29 10.16 -0.75
N SER A 73 2.31 9.37 -0.28
CA SER A 73 2.12 9.13 1.15
C SER A 73 3.33 8.46 1.79
N SER A 74 3.91 7.46 1.13
CA SER A 74 5.14 6.78 1.57
C SER A 74 6.32 7.76 1.65
N LEU A 75 6.45 8.68 0.67
CA LEU A 75 7.47 9.73 0.67
C LEU A 75 7.26 10.76 1.77
N LYS A 76 6.02 11.22 1.98
CA LYS A 76 5.70 12.16 3.07
C LYS A 76 6.06 11.59 4.42
N SER A 77 5.70 10.34 4.67
CA SER A 77 6.05 9.64 5.91
C SER A 77 7.56 9.47 6.06
N PHE A 78 8.29 9.15 4.99
CA PHE A 78 9.75 9.03 5.02
C PHE A 78 10.44 10.36 5.33
N TYR A 79 10.09 11.44 4.63
CA TYR A 79 10.70 12.75 4.88
C TYR A 79 10.26 13.37 6.21
N SER A 80 9.07 13.03 6.71
CA SER A 80 8.67 13.42 8.07
C SER A 80 9.52 12.72 9.13
N PHE A 81 9.81 11.43 8.95
CA PHE A 81 10.76 10.72 9.81
C PHE A 81 12.15 11.37 9.79
N LEU A 82 12.70 11.64 8.60
CA LEU A 82 14.01 12.29 8.50
C LEU A 82 14.06 13.66 9.17
N TYR A 83 12.97 14.44 9.05
CA TYR A 83 12.87 15.75 9.67
C TYR A 83 12.81 15.66 11.20
N ILE A 84 12.00 14.73 11.74
CA ILE A 84 11.87 14.49 13.20
C ILE A 84 13.20 14.01 13.80
N GLU A 85 13.94 13.17 13.09
CA GLU A 85 15.27 12.69 13.49
C GLU A 85 16.39 13.73 13.27
N ASN A 86 16.05 14.96 12.84
CA ASN A 86 16.99 16.04 12.51
C ASN A 86 18.07 15.65 11.47
N LEU A 87 17.73 14.73 10.57
CA LEU A 87 18.61 14.27 9.49
C LEU A 87 18.55 15.16 8.25
N ILE A 88 17.54 16.03 8.17
CA ILE A 88 17.36 17.06 7.15
C ILE A 88 16.83 18.33 7.81
N LEU A 89 17.11 19.49 7.22
CA LEU A 89 16.65 20.79 7.73
C LEU A 89 15.25 21.17 7.24
N GLU A 90 14.87 20.71 6.04
CA GLU A 90 13.60 21.04 5.41
C GLU A 90 12.96 19.81 4.79
N ASN A 91 11.64 19.67 4.92
CA ASN A 91 10.89 18.57 4.32
C ASN A 91 10.43 18.94 2.89
N PRO A 92 10.98 18.33 1.82
CA PRO A 92 10.64 18.67 0.44
C PRO A 92 9.21 18.25 0.04
N THR A 93 8.51 17.49 0.88
CA THR A 93 7.18 16.96 0.61
C THR A 93 6.04 17.71 1.30
N GLU A 94 6.35 18.60 2.25
CA GLU A 94 5.39 19.25 3.14
C GLU A 94 4.30 20.01 2.37
N THR A 95 4.70 20.80 1.38
CA THR A 95 3.79 21.66 0.59
C THR A 95 3.31 21.01 -0.71
N ILE A 96 3.47 19.69 -0.85
CA ILE A 96 2.98 18.93 -2.02
C ILE A 96 1.57 18.42 -1.70
N ALA A 97 0.56 18.95 -2.39
CA ALA A 97 -0.80 18.44 -2.29
C ALA A 97 -0.85 16.98 -2.74
N SER A 98 -1.48 16.13 -1.92
CA SER A 98 -1.76 14.77 -2.35
C SER A 98 -2.85 14.80 -3.42
N PRO A 99 -2.74 14.05 -4.53
CA PRO A 99 -3.84 13.89 -5.46
C PRO A 99 -5.04 13.36 -4.66
N SER A 100 -6.15 14.10 -4.67
CA SER A 100 -7.37 13.62 -4.01
C SER A 100 -7.76 12.29 -4.66
N PRO A 101 -7.85 11.20 -3.89
CA PRO A 101 -8.31 9.95 -4.45
C PRO A 101 -9.73 10.20 -4.95
N TRP A 102 -9.95 10.02 -6.25
CA TRP A 102 -11.30 9.92 -6.78
C TRP A 102 -12.02 8.87 -5.95
N ARG A 103 -13.06 9.28 -5.22
CA ARG A 103 -13.93 8.36 -4.48
C ARG A 103 -14.68 7.53 -5.50
N LYS A 104 -14.08 6.43 -5.95
CA LYS A 104 -14.86 5.36 -6.57
C LYS A 104 -15.78 4.83 -5.49
N LEU A 105 -17.08 4.85 -5.76
CA LEU A 105 -18.01 4.10 -4.95
C LEU A 105 -17.54 2.63 -4.95
N PRO A 106 -17.57 1.94 -3.79
CA PRO A 106 -17.32 0.51 -3.78
C PRO A 106 -18.25 -0.17 -4.79
N ASN A 107 -17.72 -1.08 -5.60
CA ASN A 107 -18.60 -2.00 -6.31
C ASN A 107 -19.23 -2.90 -5.24
N VAL A 108 -20.51 -2.66 -4.96
CA VAL A 108 -21.31 -3.53 -4.11
C VAL A 108 -21.73 -4.74 -4.94
N ILE A 109 -21.70 -5.90 -4.31
CA ILE A 109 -22.21 -7.13 -4.91
C ILE A 109 -23.72 -7.19 -4.71
N SER A 110 -24.48 -7.51 -5.75
CA SER A 110 -25.93 -7.66 -5.64
C SER A 110 -26.30 -8.96 -4.91
N VAL A 111 -27.54 -9.07 -4.43
CA VAL A 111 -28.02 -10.31 -3.78
C VAL A 111 -27.99 -11.47 -4.77
N GLU A 112 -28.28 -11.19 -6.04
CA GLU A 112 -28.26 -12.13 -7.15
C GLU A 112 -26.84 -12.63 -7.44
N ASP A 113 -25.85 -11.73 -7.45
CA ASP A 113 -24.44 -12.10 -7.63
C ASP A 113 -23.92 -12.94 -6.47
N VAL A 114 -24.36 -12.65 -5.23
CA VAL A 114 -24.01 -13.47 -4.05
C VAL A 114 -24.61 -14.87 -4.18
N ALA A 115 -25.88 -14.98 -4.57
CA ALA A 115 -26.53 -16.27 -4.78
C ALA A 115 -25.82 -17.09 -5.88
N ALA A 116 -25.39 -16.43 -6.96
CA ALA A 116 -24.62 -17.06 -8.02
C ALA A 116 -23.23 -17.53 -7.54
N LEU A 117 -22.55 -16.76 -6.70
CA LEU A 117 -21.27 -17.14 -6.08
C LEU A 117 -21.40 -18.36 -5.18
N ILE A 118 -22.45 -18.41 -4.35
CA ILE A 118 -22.72 -19.56 -3.47
C ILE A 118 -23.06 -20.81 -4.31
N ALA A 119 -23.75 -20.66 -5.44
CA ALA A 119 -24.13 -21.79 -6.30
C ALA A 119 -23.00 -22.28 -7.24
N ALA A 120 -21.92 -21.53 -7.41
CA ALA A 120 -20.85 -21.82 -8.37
C ALA A 120 -19.98 -23.07 -8.07
N PRO A 121 -19.64 -23.41 -6.81
CA PRO A 121 -18.74 -24.54 -6.51
C PRO A 121 -19.36 -25.91 -6.79
N ASP A 122 -18.60 -26.82 -7.40
CA ASP A 122 -19.04 -28.21 -7.62
C ASP A 122 -18.91 -29.05 -6.34
N ILE A 123 -20.02 -29.20 -5.62
CA ILE A 123 -20.12 -29.98 -4.37
C ILE A 123 -19.84 -31.48 -4.53
N LYS A 124 -19.70 -32.00 -5.75
CA LYS A 124 -19.24 -33.39 -5.98
C LYS A 124 -17.74 -33.54 -5.77
N THR A 125 -17.00 -32.45 -5.67
CA THR A 125 -15.56 -32.44 -5.43
C THR A 125 -15.21 -31.92 -4.05
N LEU A 126 -14.14 -32.44 -3.44
CA LEU A 126 -13.66 -31.93 -2.14
C LEU A 126 -13.29 -30.43 -2.22
N ALA A 127 -12.75 -29.99 -3.36
CA ALA A 127 -12.44 -28.58 -3.58
C ALA A 127 -13.71 -27.72 -3.61
N GLY A 128 -14.77 -28.15 -4.30
CA GLY A 128 -16.02 -27.39 -4.35
C GLY A 128 -16.75 -27.36 -3.01
N VAL A 129 -16.74 -28.45 -2.22
CA VAL A 129 -17.27 -28.44 -0.84
C VAL A 129 -16.52 -27.43 0.03
N ARG A 130 -15.18 -27.40 -0.06
CA ARG A 130 -14.34 -26.43 0.66
C ARG A 130 -14.66 -25.00 0.21
N ASP A 131 -14.69 -24.74 -1.09
CA ASP A 131 -14.89 -23.40 -1.64
C ASP A 131 -16.28 -22.86 -1.30
N LEU A 132 -17.32 -23.72 -1.31
CA LEU A 132 -18.66 -23.38 -0.82
C LEU A 132 -18.63 -22.97 0.65
N ALA A 133 -18.04 -23.80 1.52
CA ALA A 133 -17.93 -23.49 2.95
C ALA A 133 -17.17 -22.18 3.20
N MET A 134 -16.12 -21.91 2.42
CA MET A 134 -15.35 -20.67 2.49
C MET A 134 -16.18 -19.44 2.09
N ILE A 135 -16.97 -19.53 1.02
CA ILE A 135 -17.84 -18.43 0.54
C ILE A 135 -18.94 -18.15 1.55
N GLU A 136 -19.66 -19.18 2.00
CA GLU A 136 -20.71 -19.10 3.03
C GLU A 136 -20.18 -18.46 4.31
N LEU A 137 -19.00 -18.88 4.77
CA LEU A 137 -18.42 -18.37 6.00
C LEU A 137 -18.02 -16.89 5.88
N ILE A 138 -17.40 -16.48 4.76
CA ILE A 138 -17.13 -15.06 4.50
C ILE A 138 -18.43 -14.27 4.50
N TYR A 139 -19.46 -14.77 3.82
CA TYR A 139 -20.75 -14.09 3.69
C TYR A 139 -21.44 -13.91 5.05
N ALA A 140 -21.45 -14.96 5.89
CA ALA A 140 -22.12 -14.94 7.19
C ALA A 140 -21.40 -14.11 8.26
N THR A 141 -20.06 -14.04 8.21
CA THR A 141 -19.25 -13.48 9.31
C THR A 141 -18.52 -12.18 8.95
N GLY A 142 -18.42 -11.85 7.67
CA GLY A 142 -17.67 -10.69 7.20
C GLY A 142 -16.15 -10.82 7.37
N LEU A 143 -15.62 -12.04 7.51
CA LEU A 143 -14.18 -12.29 7.65
C LEU A 143 -13.41 -11.81 6.41
N ARG A 144 -12.22 -11.26 6.64
CA ARG A 144 -11.25 -11.02 5.57
C ARG A 144 -10.69 -12.35 5.08
N VAL A 145 -10.29 -12.40 3.80
CA VAL A 145 -9.67 -13.60 3.18
C VAL A 145 -8.49 -14.11 4.00
N SER A 146 -7.64 -13.23 4.55
CA SER A 146 -6.51 -13.61 5.39
C SER A 146 -6.92 -14.26 6.72
N GLU A 147 -8.06 -13.82 7.29
CA GLU A 147 -8.60 -14.37 8.53
C GLU A 147 -9.20 -15.76 8.24
N LEU A 148 -9.98 -15.89 7.16
CA LEU A 148 -10.57 -17.16 6.72
C LEU A 148 -9.52 -18.27 6.57
N ILE A 149 -8.43 -18.01 5.84
CA ILE A 149 -7.40 -19.05 5.57
C ILE A 149 -6.55 -19.39 6.80
N SER A 150 -6.67 -18.61 7.89
CA SER A 150 -5.92 -18.80 9.13
C SER A 150 -6.77 -19.42 10.25
N LEU A 151 -8.03 -19.78 9.96
CA LEU A 151 -8.90 -20.43 10.93
C LEU A 151 -8.39 -21.83 11.29
N THR A 152 -8.42 -22.14 12.58
CA THR A 152 -8.09 -23.44 13.14
C THR A 152 -9.28 -24.00 13.90
N MET A 153 -9.50 -25.31 13.81
CA MET A 153 -10.44 -26.00 14.70
C MET A 153 -9.82 -26.07 16.10
N SER A 154 -10.56 -25.61 17.10
CA SER A 154 -10.22 -25.77 18.52
C SER A 154 -10.43 -27.19 19.00
#